data_AF-A0A1L0BYX0-F1
#
_entry.id   AF-A0A1L0BYX0-F1
#
_cell.length_a   1.000
_cell.length_b   1.000
_cell.length_c   1.000
_cell.angle_alpha   90.00
_cell.angle_beta   90.00
_cell.angle_gamma   90.00
#
_symmetry.space_group_name_H-M   'P 1'
#
loop_
_entity.id
_entity.type
_entity.pdbx_description
1 polymer ?
#
loop_
_entity_poly.entity_id
_entity_poly.type
_entity_poly.pdbx_seq_one_letter_code
_entity_poly.pdbx_strand_id
1 'polypeptide(L)'
;MSGAYSQVDATGAYLANVILKNGRNEVQIYPIAQHPGPLVEENLIKRFELDIDQNVVCSTWFSESSVTETPRKGKRRASDAESHVSNGSLNGNGHINGHTSTSLFAVALANGTVLVFSPNKDDAAYTITCIDSCVSLTRSTTSGHFWALSNSQVVSEVDVSSNTLVKLFKLGKTDAEVGKIWQTDFAVKKLGASALLVASSKVHLVDGTKSKKQVIGELAQEGIDESSLLPFAYMLPVSGSVVSLVRELSSTLILHDLSKPENEPVTFESKCGTITRVEFLKNDTGVIFGDNGAEVVKVSNGITSCAIVKTNQPTIFFENIFFAAQNGVIGVWYDGNQPRFVKLSDDIHFLGNYSIPIDYKSKTSDLDISTPEITFVASESTSINNIAPAELFSELSDLLLGETVSKKSVIKLCSSNDIEDNIKDTIRLFSQASECSVLVKNLFLIISHKVASETSKKSSLSMWLKWLLLAHGGYISKQEELASELKNLQSSLDNGMKMMPKLLALQGRLQLLKSQAELRERIRNQTMEEVEEESAEEAEHDTFNDTFNNTTNIEELIVYMNGENDDDFDSVSADINGTVE
;
A
#
# COMPACT_ATOMS: atom_id res chain seq x y z
N MET A 1 11.65 4.49 -2.56
CA MET A 1 10.20 4.77 -2.59
C MET A 1 9.50 3.74 -1.70
N SER A 2 9.11 4.11 -0.49
CA SER A 2 8.20 3.29 0.32
C SER A 2 6.80 3.92 0.24
N GLY A 3 5.78 3.13 -0.09
CA GLY A 3 4.43 3.64 -0.29
C GLY A 3 3.76 3.10 -1.54
N ALA A 4 2.50 3.48 -1.73
CA ALA A 4 1.74 3.19 -2.93
C ALA A 4 1.67 4.43 -3.81
N TYR A 5 1.79 4.26 -5.13
CA TYR A 5 1.61 5.33 -6.11
C TYR A 5 0.77 4.83 -7.28
N SER A 6 0.16 5.75 -8.02
CA SER A 6 -0.68 5.40 -9.16
C SER A 6 -0.22 6.04 -10.48
N GLN A 7 -0.52 5.38 -11.58
CA GLN A 7 -0.36 5.89 -12.94
C GLN A 7 -1.60 5.58 -13.75
N VAL A 8 -2.03 6.53 -14.58
CA VAL A 8 -3.21 6.39 -15.43
C VAL A 8 -2.76 6.19 -16.87
N ASP A 9 -3.47 5.35 -17.61
CA ASP A 9 -3.21 5.19 -19.04
C ASP A 9 -3.64 6.45 -19.82
N ALA A 10 -3.07 6.68 -21.00
CA ALA A 10 -3.36 7.89 -21.79
C ALA A 10 -4.83 8.04 -22.21
N THR A 11 -5.64 6.98 -22.10
CA THR A 11 -7.07 7.04 -22.41
C THR A 11 -7.93 7.41 -21.19
N GLY A 12 -7.37 7.34 -19.97
CA GLY A 12 -8.11 7.51 -18.72
C GLY A 12 -9.05 6.35 -18.40
N ALA A 13 -8.88 5.19 -19.06
CA ALA A 13 -9.71 4.02 -18.89
C ALA A 13 -9.18 3.07 -17.80
N TYR A 14 -7.89 3.13 -17.48
CA TYR A 14 -7.27 2.28 -16.48
C TYR A 14 -6.33 3.06 -15.57
N LEU A 15 -6.38 2.76 -14.28
CA LEU A 15 -5.41 3.21 -13.29
C LEU A 15 -4.62 2.01 -12.76
N ALA A 16 -3.31 2.07 -12.86
CA ALA A 16 -2.40 1.15 -12.19
C ALA A 16 -2.02 1.72 -10.83
N ASN A 17 -2.10 0.92 -9.79
CA ASN A 17 -1.62 1.22 -8.45
C ASN A 17 -0.48 0.24 -8.12
N VAL A 18 0.70 0.77 -7.80
CA VAL A 18 1.88 -0.01 -7.44
C VAL A 18 2.15 0.19 -5.96
N ILE A 19 2.13 -0.89 -5.20
CA ILE A 19 2.35 -0.90 -3.76
C ILE A 19 3.76 -1.44 -3.48
N LEU A 20 4.59 -0.62 -2.84
CA LEU A 20 5.95 -0.99 -2.41
C LEU A 20 6.02 -1.02 -0.88
N LYS A 21 6.14 -2.23 -0.32
CA LYS A 21 6.29 -2.44 1.13
C LYS A 21 7.13 -3.67 1.41
N ASN A 22 7.96 -3.62 2.46
CA ASN A 22 8.74 -4.77 2.94
C ASN A 22 7.84 -6.01 3.10
N GLY A 23 8.01 -6.98 2.20
CA GLY A 23 7.28 -8.25 2.19
C GLY A 23 5.87 -8.25 1.57
N ARG A 24 5.43 -7.16 0.92
CA ARG A 24 4.16 -7.13 0.17
C ARG A 24 4.22 -6.12 -0.98
N ASN A 25 4.86 -6.52 -2.07
CA ASN A 25 4.84 -5.80 -3.33
C ASN A 25 3.63 -6.28 -4.15
N GLU A 26 2.82 -5.36 -4.65
CA GLU A 26 1.57 -5.69 -5.35
C GLU A 26 1.30 -4.66 -6.44
N VAL A 27 0.89 -5.12 -7.62
CA VAL A 27 0.41 -4.28 -8.71
C VAL A 27 -1.09 -4.50 -8.87
N GLN A 28 -1.86 -3.42 -8.90
CA GLN A 28 -3.31 -3.49 -9.05
C GLN A 28 -3.73 -2.66 -10.26
N ILE A 29 -4.64 -3.17 -11.09
CA ILE A 29 -5.21 -2.44 -12.22
C ILE A 29 -6.69 -2.22 -11.96
N TYR A 30 -7.09 -0.95 -11.93
CA TYR A 30 -8.44 -0.47 -11.70
C TYR A 30 -9.05 0.01 -13.02
N PRO A 31 -10.03 -0.72 -13.58
CA PRO A 31 -10.79 -0.25 -14.74
C PRO A 31 -11.78 0.86 -14.34
N ILE A 32 -11.73 1.96 -15.07
CA ILE A 32 -12.60 3.12 -14.89
C ILE A 32 -13.88 2.90 -15.69
N ALA A 33 -15.03 2.99 -15.02
CA ALA A 33 -16.32 2.71 -15.63
C ALA A 33 -16.63 3.69 -16.75
N GLN A 34 -17.14 3.20 -17.89
CA GLN A 34 -17.54 4.05 -19.03
C GLN A 34 -19.03 4.42 -19.03
N HIS A 35 -19.72 4.19 -17.92
CA HIS A 35 -21.15 4.43 -17.79
C HIS A 35 -21.46 5.24 -16.51
N PRO A 36 -22.62 5.92 -16.46
CA PRO A 36 -23.06 6.57 -15.23
C PRO A 36 -23.15 5.56 -14.08
N GLY A 37 -22.64 5.90 -12.89
CA GLY A 37 -22.67 5.02 -11.72
C GLY A 37 -21.34 5.03 -10.95
N PRO A 38 -20.89 3.87 -10.41
CA PRO A 38 -19.62 3.80 -9.70
C PRO A 38 -18.46 4.11 -10.65
N LEU A 39 -17.45 4.86 -10.18
CA LEU A 39 -16.33 5.30 -11.01
C LEU A 39 -15.41 4.16 -11.45
N VAL A 40 -15.43 3.05 -10.73
CA VAL A 40 -14.57 1.89 -10.94
C VAL A 40 -15.43 0.64 -11.10
N GLU A 41 -15.07 -0.21 -12.05
CA GLU A 41 -15.69 -1.52 -12.22
C GLU A 41 -15.04 -2.53 -11.26
N GLU A 42 -15.51 -2.56 -10.01
CA GLU A 42 -14.87 -3.34 -8.92
C GLU A 42 -14.66 -4.82 -9.24
N ASN A 43 -15.59 -5.43 -9.98
CA ASN A 43 -15.51 -6.85 -10.37
C ASN A 43 -14.40 -7.16 -11.38
N LEU A 44 -13.86 -6.14 -12.04
CA LEU A 44 -12.81 -6.28 -13.06
C LEU A 44 -11.43 -5.84 -12.55
N ILE A 45 -11.31 -5.44 -11.28
CA ILE A 45 -10.02 -5.10 -10.68
C ILE A 45 -9.10 -6.32 -10.73
N LYS A 46 -7.90 -6.12 -11.28
CA LYS A 46 -6.84 -7.14 -11.30
C LYS A 46 -5.81 -6.83 -10.22
N ARG A 47 -5.31 -7.88 -9.57
CA ARG A 47 -4.32 -7.81 -8.50
C ARG A 47 -3.24 -8.84 -8.78
N PHE A 48 -2.01 -8.37 -8.87
CA PHE A 48 -0.83 -9.17 -9.15
C PHE A 48 0.11 -9.05 -7.97
N GLU A 49 0.22 -10.12 -7.18
CA GLU A 49 1.19 -10.19 -6.08
C GLU A 49 2.59 -10.44 -6.65
N LEU A 50 3.56 -9.68 -6.15
CA LEU A 50 4.97 -9.84 -6.49
C LEU A 50 5.70 -10.54 -5.34
N ASP A 51 6.72 -11.32 -5.67
CA ASP A 51 7.54 -12.00 -4.68
C ASP A 51 8.33 -10.99 -3.81
N ILE A 52 8.77 -11.45 -2.62
CA ILE A 52 9.44 -10.59 -1.62
C ILE A 52 10.74 -9.96 -2.16
N ASP A 53 11.43 -10.64 -3.07
CA ASP A 53 12.67 -10.20 -3.72
C ASP A 53 12.42 -9.34 -4.98
N GLN A 54 11.19 -9.28 -5.47
CA GLN A 54 10.81 -8.50 -6.66
C GLN A 54 10.55 -7.04 -6.31
N ASN A 55 11.64 -6.29 -6.15
CA ASN A 55 11.59 -4.85 -5.89
C ASN A 55 11.35 -4.06 -7.18
N VAL A 56 10.26 -3.27 -7.22
CA VAL A 56 9.93 -2.41 -8.37
C VAL A 56 10.81 -1.16 -8.38
N VAL A 57 11.40 -0.86 -9.54
CA VAL A 57 12.23 0.33 -9.77
C VAL A 57 11.44 1.43 -10.48
N CYS A 58 10.75 1.08 -11.57
CA CYS A 58 9.96 2.01 -12.35
C CYS A 58 8.83 1.28 -13.09
N SER A 59 7.84 2.04 -13.56
CA SER A 59 6.70 1.51 -14.30
C SER A 59 6.19 2.53 -15.33
N THR A 60 5.53 2.03 -16.39
CA THR A 60 4.91 2.86 -17.43
C THR A 60 3.77 2.12 -18.10
N TRP A 61 2.74 2.86 -18.51
CA TRP A 61 1.79 2.40 -19.52
C TRP A 61 2.38 2.51 -20.93
N PHE A 62 1.95 1.63 -21.85
CA PHE A 62 2.32 1.64 -23.26
C PHE A 62 1.28 0.90 -24.13
N SER A 63 1.46 0.95 -25.46
CA SER A 63 0.52 0.41 -26.47
C SER A 63 -0.84 1.12 -26.53
N GLU A 64 -0.89 2.34 -26.03
CA GLU A 64 -2.08 3.18 -26.00
C GLU A 64 -2.32 3.78 -27.38
N SER A 65 -3.53 3.65 -27.91
CA SER A 65 -3.95 4.41 -29.10
C SER A 65 -4.61 5.71 -28.64
N SER A 66 -3.83 6.79 -28.56
CA SER A 66 -4.41 8.11 -28.40
C SER A 66 -5.14 8.50 -29.69
N VAL A 67 -6.44 8.81 -29.59
CA VAL A 67 -7.21 9.38 -30.70
C VAL A 67 -6.75 10.83 -30.88
N THR A 68 -5.65 11.04 -31.57
CA THR A 68 -5.35 12.36 -32.14
C THR A 68 -6.18 12.51 -33.40
N GLU A 69 -7.32 13.20 -33.30
CA GLU A 69 -8.10 13.64 -34.46
C GLU A 69 -7.21 14.48 -35.38
N THR A 70 -6.80 13.89 -36.51
CA THR A 70 -6.37 14.66 -37.67
C THR A 70 -7.37 14.42 -38.79
N PRO A 71 -8.05 15.46 -39.31
CA PRO A 71 -9.02 15.28 -40.38
C PRO A 71 -8.23 14.99 -41.66
N ARG A 72 -8.06 13.72 -42.01
CA ARG A 72 -7.65 13.37 -43.38
C ARG A 72 -8.79 13.74 -44.32
N LYS A 73 -8.65 14.88 -44.99
CA LYS A 73 -9.42 15.23 -46.19
C LYS A 73 -9.16 14.18 -47.28
N GLY A 74 -9.97 13.12 -47.25
CA GLY A 74 -10.07 12.13 -48.31
C GLY A 74 -10.88 12.70 -49.47
N LYS A 75 -10.18 13.00 -50.57
CA LYS A 75 -10.74 13.45 -51.85
C LYS A 75 -11.65 12.35 -52.42
N ARG A 76 -12.97 12.54 -52.33
CA ARG A 76 -13.97 11.66 -52.98
C ARG A 76 -13.79 11.70 -54.50
N ARG A 77 -13.53 10.54 -55.11
CA ARG A 77 -13.96 10.23 -56.47
C ARG A 77 -15.10 9.23 -56.37
N ALA A 78 -16.23 9.60 -56.97
CA ALA A 78 -17.43 8.80 -57.09
C ALA A 78 -17.29 7.81 -58.25
N SER A 79 -17.87 6.62 -58.08
CA SER A 79 -18.49 5.86 -59.18
C SER A 79 -19.43 4.82 -58.58
N ASP A 80 -20.70 4.95 -58.92
CA ASP A 80 -21.83 4.09 -58.60
C ASP A 80 -21.71 2.70 -59.23
N ALA A 81 -22.23 1.66 -58.53
CA ALA A 81 -22.97 0.56 -59.15
C ALA A 81 -23.70 -0.31 -58.10
N GLU A 82 -25.02 -0.27 -58.25
CA GLU A 82 -26.16 -1.02 -57.73
C GLU A 82 -26.02 -2.48 -57.22
N SER A 83 -26.67 -2.68 -56.06
CA SER A 83 -27.54 -3.78 -55.60
C SER A 83 -27.45 -5.20 -56.18
N HIS A 84 -27.27 -6.19 -55.29
CA HIS A 84 -28.11 -7.39 -55.29
C HIS A 84 -28.29 -7.94 -53.86
N VAL A 85 -29.55 -8.15 -53.48
CA VAL A 85 -30.01 -8.79 -52.25
C VAL A 85 -30.22 -10.28 -52.52
N SER A 86 -29.63 -11.15 -51.70
CA SER A 86 -30.05 -12.53 -51.55
C SER A 86 -29.92 -12.99 -50.10
N ASN A 87 -31.06 -13.38 -49.52
CA ASN A 87 -31.20 -14.01 -48.21
C ASN A 87 -30.70 -15.46 -48.27
N GLY A 88 -30.01 -15.91 -47.22
CA GLY A 88 -29.86 -17.35 -46.98
C GLY A 88 -28.75 -17.76 -46.00
N SER A 89 -29.20 -18.24 -44.83
CA SER A 89 -28.55 -19.20 -43.95
C SER A 89 -27.59 -18.69 -42.86
N LEU A 90 -28.04 -18.92 -41.63
CA LEU A 90 -27.23 -19.02 -40.42
C LEU A 90 -26.02 -19.92 -40.64
N ASN A 91 -24.84 -19.44 -40.28
CA ASN A 91 -23.77 -20.22 -39.68
C ASN A 91 -22.78 -19.28 -38.98
N GLY A 92 -22.25 -19.76 -37.86
CA GLY A 92 -21.53 -19.00 -36.85
C GLY A 92 -20.20 -18.39 -37.28
N ASN A 93 -19.59 -17.73 -36.29
CA ASN A 93 -18.39 -16.89 -36.31
C ASN A 93 -18.66 -15.41 -36.58
N GLY A 94 -19.21 -14.76 -35.57
CA GLY A 94 -19.05 -13.32 -35.39
C GLY A 94 -17.57 -13.00 -35.13
N HIS A 95 -16.82 -12.80 -36.21
CA HIS A 95 -15.58 -12.05 -36.17
C HIS A 95 -15.93 -10.62 -35.76
N ILE A 96 -15.70 -10.29 -34.49
CA ILE A 96 -15.68 -8.91 -34.02
C ILE A 96 -14.35 -8.32 -34.50
N ASN A 97 -14.35 -7.79 -35.72
CA ASN A 97 -13.28 -6.94 -36.21
C ASN A 97 -13.36 -5.59 -35.50
N GLY A 98 -12.67 -5.50 -34.37
CA GLY A 98 -12.27 -4.27 -33.74
C GLY A 98 -10.95 -4.54 -33.04
N HIS A 99 -9.82 -4.22 -33.68
CA HIS A 99 -8.53 -4.18 -32.99
C HIS A 99 -8.60 -3.06 -31.94
N THR A 100 -9.13 -3.37 -30.77
CA THR A 100 -8.97 -2.53 -29.58
C THR A 100 -7.53 -2.71 -29.12
N SER A 101 -6.67 -1.73 -29.37
CA SER A 101 -5.34 -1.70 -28.75
C SER A 101 -5.53 -1.78 -27.24
N THR A 102 -5.09 -2.87 -26.62
CA THR A 102 -5.18 -3.01 -25.16
C THR A 102 -3.99 -2.29 -24.53
N SER A 103 -4.25 -1.27 -23.71
CA SER A 103 -3.22 -0.65 -22.87
C SER A 103 -2.51 -1.73 -22.05
N LEU A 104 -1.17 -1.70 -22.06
CA LEU A 104 -0.32 -2.63 -21.31
C LEU A 104 0.47 -1.84 -20.27
N PHE A 105 0.72 -2.45 -19.12
CA PHE A 105 1.45 -1.83 -18.03
C PHE A 105 2.76 -2.58 -17.76
N ALA A 106 3.90 -1.93 -17.99
CA ALA A 106 5.22 -2.51 -17.75
C ALA A 106 5.75 -2.09 -16.38
N VAL A 107 6.31 -3.04 -15.64
CA VAL A 107 6.90 -2.86 -14.31
C VAL A 107 8.30 -3.44 -14.31
N ALA A 108 9.30 -2.58 -14.19
CA ALA A 108 10.71 -2.97 -14.10
C ALA A 108 11.08 -3.32 -12.67
N LEU A 109 11.75 -4.46 -12.51
CA LEU A 109 12.29 -4.95 -11.25
C LEU A 109 13.79 -4.69 -11.15
N ALA A 110 14.31 -4.61 -9.93
CA ALA A 110 15.71 -4.32 -9.63
C ALA A 110 16.68 -5.37 -10.19
N ASN A 111 16.22 -6.61 -10.39
CA ASN A 111 16.99 -7.70 -10.99
C ASN A 111 17.13 -7.61 -12.53
N GLY A 112 16.58 -6.57 -13.17
CA GLY A 112 16.61 -6.40 -14.63
C GLY A 112 15.49 -7.11 -15.39
N THR A 113 14.53 -7.73 -14.69
CA THR A 113 13.31 -8.26 -15.31
C THR A 113 12.24 -7.17 -15.42
N VAL A 114 11.49 -7.16 -16.51
CA VAL A 114 10.30 -6.33 -16.70
C VAL A 114 9.08 -7.24 -16.82
N LEU A 115 8.15 -7.10 -15.89
CA LEU A 115 6.84 -7.77 -15.94
C LEU A 115 5.85 -6.87 -16.68
N VAL A 116 5.10 -7.45 -17.62
CA VAL A 116 4.08 -6.72 -18.39
C VAL A 116 2.72 -7.26 -18.03
N PHE A 117 1.84 -6.39 -17.54
CA PHE A 117 0.47 -6.72 -17.16
C PHE A 117 -0.51 -6.23 -18.22
N SER A 118 -1.61 -6.99 -18.37
CA SER A 118 -2.75 -6.62 -19.20
C SER A 118 -3.98 -6.53 -18.31
N PRO A 119 -4.85 -5.51 -18.47
CA PRO A 119 -6.11 -5.42 -17.72
C PRO A 119 -7.03 -6.65 -17.91
N ASN A 120 -6.83 -7.39 -19.00
CA ASN A 120 -7.68 -8.52 -19.39
C ASN A 120 -7.13 -9.89 -18.98
N LYS A 121 -5.96 -9.95 -18.33
CA LYS A 121 -5.33 -11.20 -17.88
C LYS A 121 -5.20 -11.21 -16.36
N ASP A 122 -5.24 -12.41 -15.78
CA ASP A 122 -5.09 -12.62 -14.33
C ASP A 122 -3.62 -12.78 -13.89
N ASP A 123 -2.74 -13.10 -14.82
CA ASP A 123 -1.29 -13.20 -14.60
C ASP A 123 -0.52 -12.19 -15.46
N ALA A 124 0.78 -12.04 -15.18
CA ALA A 124 1.69 -11.29 -16.05
C ALA A 124 1.56 -11.77 -17.51
N ALA A 125 1.21 -10.86 -18.40
CA ALA A 125 1.02 -11.14 -19.80
C ALA A 125 2.32 -11.55 -20.49
N TYR A 126 3.44 -10.95 -20.06
CA TYR A 126 4.78 -11.20 -20.57
C TYR A 126 5.83 -10.93 -19.48
N THR A 127 6.95 -11.63 -19.57
CA THR A 127 8.14 -11.44 -18.73
C THR A 127 9.35 -11.23 -19.65
N ILE A 128 9.96 -10.05 -19.55
CA ILE A 128 11.09 -9.64 -20.39
C ILE A 128 12.33 -9.56 -19.52
N THR A 129 13.43 -10.16 -19.96
CA THR A 129 14.73 -9.98 -19.30
C THR A 129 15.52 -8.91 -20.05
N CYS A 130 15.76 -7.77 -19.41
CA CYS A 130 16.60 -6.72 -19.95
C CYS A 130 18.08 -7.08 -19.78
N ILE A 131 18.94 -6.41 -20.56
CA ILE A 131 20.39 -6.64 -20.54
C ILE A 131 21.01 -6.23 -19.20
N ASP A 132 20.44 -5.21 -18.58
CA ASP A 132 20.89 -4.63 -17.33
C ASP A 132 19.67 -4.09 -16.57
N SER A 133 19.86 -3.84 -15.27
CA SER A 133 18.91 -3.18 -14.38
C SER A 133 18.38 -1.87 -14.98
N CYS A 134 17.07 -1.79 -15.14
CA CYS A 134 16.38 -0.64 -15.71
C CYS A 134 16.20 0.46 -14.66
N VAL A 135 16.45 1.70 -15.07
CA VAL A 135 16.22 2.92 -14.27
C VAL A 135 14.88 3.56 -14.61
N SER A 136 14.53 3.58 -15.88
CA SER A 136 13.33 4.24 -16.38
C SER A 136 12.79 3.52 -17.61
N LEU A 137 11.46 3.47 -17.72
CA LEU A 137 10.73 2.97 -18.87
C LEU A 137 9.91 4.11 -19.50
N THR A 138 9.62 4.00 -20.80
CA THR A 138 8.64 4.85 -21.48
C THR A 138 7.98 4.08 -22.63
N ARG A 139 6.78 4.49 -23.05
CA ARG A 139 6.13 3.96 -24.27
C ARG A 139 7.02 4.13 -25.51
N SER A 140 6.89 3.25 -26.51
CA SER A 140 7.36 3.51 -27.88
C SER A 140 6.22 4.10 -28.72
N THR A 141 6.54 4.68 -29.87
CA THR A 141 5.57 5.02 -30.92
C THR A 141 4.99 3.77 -31.58
N THR A 142 5.69 2.64 -31.49
CA THR A 142 5.24 1.36 -32.03
C THR A 142 4.40 0.64 -30.99
N SER A 143 3.17 0.25 -31.36
CA SER A 143 2.29 -0.53 -30.47
C SER A 143 2.95 -1.85 -30.08
N GLY A 144 2.78 -2.28 -28.83
CA GLY A 144 3.42 -3.48 -28.28
C GLY A 144 4.90 -3.32 -27.93
N HIS A 145 5.46 -2.11 -28.08
CA HIS A 145 6.86 -1.83 -27.79
C HIS A 145 7.00 -0.80 -26.67
N PHE A 146 8.07 -0.94 -25.89
CA PHE A 146 8.49 0.07 -24.91
C PHE A 146 10.00 0.31 -25.01
N TRP A 147 10.43 1.47 -24.52
CA TRP A 147 11.83 1.80 -24.35
C TRP A 147 12.25 1.62 -22.90
N ALA A 148 13.43 1.04 -22.70
CA ALA A 148 14.08 0.93 -21.40
C ALA A 148 15.42 1.67 -21.41
N LEU A 149 15.72 2.32 -20.30
CA LEU A 149 17.02 2.92 -20.00
C LEU A 149 17.64 2.17 -18.82
N SER A 150 18.87 1.68 -19.00
CA SER A 150 19.61 0.98 -17.94
C SER A 150 20.54 1.89 -17.14
N ASN A 151 21.00 1.38 -15.99
CA ASN A 151 22.05 2.00 -15.16
C ASN A 151 23.36 2.21 -15.94
N SER A 152 23.68 1.31 -16.87
CA SER A 152 24.84 1.42 -17.78
C SER A 152 24.65 2.40 -18.95
N GLN A 153 23.61 3.23 -18.93
CA GLN A 153 23.25 4.22 -19.96
C GLN A 153 22.95 3.60 -21.33
N VAL A 154 22.44 2.36 -21.31
CA VAL A 154 22.02 1.66 -22.50
C VAL A 154 20.52 1.87 -22.68
N VAL A 155 20.15 2.33 -23.87
CA VAL A 155 18.75 2.49 -24.29
C VAL A 155 18.40 1.32 -25.22
N SER A 156 17.31 0.63 -24.90
CA SER A 156 16.79 -0.48 -25.69
C SER A 156 15.31 -0.33 -26.01
N GLU A 157 14.94 -0.69 -27.24
CA GLU A 157 13.53 -0.86 -27.65
C GLU A 157 13.20 -2.35 -27.62
N VAL A 158 12.16 -2.73 -26.89
CA VAL A 158 11.73 -4.11 -26.72
C VAL A 158 10.39 -4.31 -27.41
N ASP A 159 10.27 -5.33 -28.25
CA ASP A 159 8.99 -5.88 -28.68
C ASP A 159 8.54 -6.96 -27.70
N VAL A 160 7.43 -6.68 -27.02
CA VAL A 160 6.92 -7.54 -25.95
C VAL A 160 6.32 -8.84 -26.50
N SER A 161 5.74 -8.81 -27.71
CA SER A 161 5.07 -9.96 -28.30
C SER A 161 6.05 -11.03 -28.77
N SER A 162 7.19 -10.60 -29.31
CA SER A 162 8.26 -11.48 -29.77
C SER A 162 9.36 -11.72 -28.72
N ASN A 163 9.34 -10.96 -27.62
CA ASN A 163 10.40 -10.91 -26.61
C ASN A 163 11.78 -10.66 -27.23
N THR A 164 11.85 -9.72 -28.17
CA THR A 164 13.10 -9.36 -28.86
C THR A 164 13.50 -7.91 -28.64
N LEU A 165 14.80 -7.68 -28.62
CA LEU A 165 15.39 -6.35 -28.65
C LEU A 165 15.41 -5.85 -30.10
N VAL A 166 14.58 -4.86 -30.39
CA VAL A 166 14.49 -4.24 -31.72
C VAL A 166 15.64 -3.27 -31.93
N LYS A 167 15.98 -2.51 -30.89
CA LYS A 167 17.09 -1.55 -30.91
C LYS A 167 17.87 -1.56 -29.62
N LEU A 168 19.15 -1.22 -29.75
CA LEU A 168 20.08 -1.15 -28.65
C LEU A 168 21.17 -0.14 -28.95
N PHE A 169 21.39 0.83 -28.07
CA PHE A 169 22.53 1.72 -28.15
C PHE A 169 22.92 2.28 -26.78
N LYS A 170 24.21 2.58 -26.62
CA LYS A 170 24.74 3.25 -25.43
C LYS A 170 24.81 4.76 -25.64
N LEU A 171 24.36 5.53 -24.66
CA LEU A 171 24.53 6.98 -24.63
C LEU A 171 26.00 7.30 -24.32
N GLY A 172 26.65 8.07 -25.20
CA GLY A 172 28.09 8.35 -25.10
C GLY A 172 28.46 9.75 -24.61
N LYS A 173 27.47 10.64 -24.45
CA LYS A 173 27.64 12.07 -24.09
C LYS A 173 26.55 12.52 -23.11
N THR A 174 26.25 11.68 -22.13
CA THR A 174 25.28 11.98 -21.07
C THR A 174 25.99 11.96 -19.73
N ASP A 175 25.41 12.63 -18.74
CA ASP A 175 25.96 12.60 -17.38
C ASP A 175 25.98 11.17 -16.82
N ALA A 176 26.84 10.93 -15.83
CA ALA A 176 27.01 9.60 -15.23
C ALA A 176 25.70 9.08 -14.59
N GLU A 177 24.94 10.00 -13.98
CA GLU A 177 23.67 9.75 -13.29
C GLU A 177 22.50 9.98 -14.24
N VAL A 178 22.14 8.98 -15.05
CA VAL A 178 21.00 9.09 -15.96
C VAL A 178 19.70 8.79 -15.19
N GLY A 179 18.77 9.75 -15.13
CA GLY A 179 17.62 9.70 -14.22
C GLY A 179 16.30 9.25 -14.86
N LYS A 180 15.96 9.71 -16.07
CA LYS A 180 14.66 9.43 -16.73
C LYS A 180 14.75 9.39 -18.25
N ILE A 181 13.89 8.58 -18.89
CA ILE A 181 13.68 8.54 -20.34
C ILE A 181 12.21 8.80 -20.67
N TRP A 182 11.94 9.53 -21.76
CA TRP A 182 10.58 9.76 -22.24
C TRP A 182 10.49 9.79 -23.76
N GLN A 183 9.43 9.20 -24.31
CA GLN A 183 9.11 9.25 -25.74
C GLN A 183 8.28 10.50 -26.05
N THR A 184 8.80 11.37 -26.92
CA THR A 184 8.10 12.57 -27.38
C THR A 184 7.60 12.38 -28.80
N ASP A 185 6.49 13.05 -29.12
CA ASP A 185 5.93 13.14 -30.47
C ASP A 185 6.49 14.36 -31.23
N PHE A 186 7.45 15.07 -30.64
CA PHE A 186 8.14 16.19 -31.28
C PHE A 186 8.87 15.72 -32.54
N ALA A 187 8.49 16.27 -33.69
CA ALA A 187 9.09 15.96 -34.98
C ALA A 187 9.89 17.16 -35.51
N VAL A 188 11.21 16.98 -35.65
CA VAL A 188 12.09 17.92 -36.36
C VAL A 188 12.54 17.28 -37.67
N LYS A 189 12.78 18.06 -38.73
CA LYS A 189 13.30 17.57 -40.02
C LYS A 189 14.58 16.71 -39.92
N LYS A 190 15.35 16.79 -38.83
CA LYS A 190 16.58 16.04 -38.55
C LYS A 190 16.39 14.82 -37.63
N LEU A 191 15.20 14.68 -37.04
CA LEU A 191 14.85 13.71 -36.00
C LEU A 191 14.05 12.57 -36.66
N GLY A 192 14.45 11.32 -36.41
CA GLY A 192 13.73 10.16 -36.91
C GLY A 192 12.33 10.01 -36.30
N ALA A 193 11.62 8.96 -36.71
CA ALA A 193 10.25 8.69 -36.27
C ALA A 193 10.11 8.41 -34.75
N SER A 194 11.22 8.22 -34.02
CA SER A 194 11.23 8.01 -32.58
C SER A 194 12.19 9.00 -31.92
N ALA A 195 11.61 10.05 -31.37
CA ALA A 195 12.30 11.07 -30.60
C ALA A 195 12.23 10.74 -29.10
N LEU A 196 13.38 10.70 -28.45
CA LEU A 196 13.50 10.40 -27.04
C LEU A 196 14.09 11.60 -26.31
N LEU A 197 13.61 11.87 -25.12
CA LEU A 197 14.24 12.77 -24.17
C LEU A 197 14.86 11.93 -23.07
N VAL A 198 16.10 12.24 -22.73
CA VAL A 198 16.82 11.59 -21.62
C VAL A 198 17.25 12.67 -20.66
N ALA A 199 16.78 12.58 -19.41
CA ALA A 199 17.03 13.57 -18.38
C ALA A 199 17.97 13.03 -17.30
N SER A 200 18.94 13.85 -16.94
CA SER A 200 19.89 13.76 -15.82
C SER A 200 19.90 15.12 -15.12
N SER A 201 21.07 15.72 -14.86
CA SER A 201 21.18 17.16 -14.55
C SER A 201 20.86 18.04 -15.76
N LYS A 202 20.96 17.46 -16.97
CA LYS A 202 20.60 18.08 -18.25
C LYS A 202 19.56 17.24 -19.00
N VAL A 203 18.90 17.84 -19.99
CA VAL A 203 17.96 17.10 -20.84
C VAL A 203 18.54 16.96 -22.24
N HIS A 204 18.72 15.72 -22.69
CA HIS A 204 19.26 15.41 -24.00
C HIS A 204 18.14 14.96 -24.95
N LEU A 205 18.12 15.54 -26.14
CA LEU A 205 17.25 15.10 -27.23
C LEU A 205 17.97 14.01 -28.04
N VAL A 206 17.42 12.81 -28.05
CA VAL A 206 18.01 11.60 -28.61
C VAL A 206 17.14 11.05 -29.75
N ASP A 207 17.77 10.68 -30.84
CA ASP A 207 17.13 9.98 -31.96
C ASP A 207 17.22 8.46 -31.77
N GLY A 208 16.12 7.83 -31.36
CA GLY A 208 16.03 6.39 -31.19
C GLY A 208 16.16 5.61 -32.50
N THR A 209 16.17 6.27 -33.66
CA THR A 209 16.40 5.60 -34.95
C THR A 209 17.87 5.42 -35.31
N LYS A 210 18.77 6.18 -34.67
CA LYS A 210 20.20 6.16 -34.99
C LYS A 210 20.96 5.20 -34.07
N SER A 211 21.92 4.47 -34.63
CA SER A 211 22.83 3.60 -33.86
C SER A 211 24.14 4.26 -33.45
N LYS A 212 24.45 5.45 -33.99
CA LYS A 212 25.60 6.28 -33.64
C LYS A 212 25.22 7.76 -33.70
N LYS A 213 25.84 8.59 -32.86
CA LYS A 213 25.57 10.05 -32.78
C LYS A 213 24.07 10.34 -32.59
N GLN A 214 23.47 9.67 -31.60
CA GLN A 214 22.04 9.69 -31.32
C GLN A 214 21.60 10.99 -30.66
N VAL A 215 22.46 11.57 -29.82
CA VAL A 215 22.22 12.86 -29.17
C VAL A 215 22.28 13.96 -30.23
N ILE A 216 21.15 14.64 -30.45
CA ILE A 216 20.98 15.71 -31.44
C ILE A 216 21.08 17.09 -30.80
N GLY A 217 20.63 17.21 -29.55
CA GLY A 217 20.58 18.47 -28.84
C GLY A 217 20.65 18.24 -27.34
N GLU A 218 21.01 19.30 -26.64
CA GLU A 218 21.09 19.37 -25.19
C GLU A 218 20.37 20.63 -24.76
N LEU A 219 19.50 20.49 -23.77
CA LEU A 219 18.87 21.57 -23.06
C LEU A 219 19.63 21.69 -21.75
N ALA A 220 20.50 22.69 -21.67
CA ALA A 220 21.20 23.05 -20.46
C ALA A 220 20.46 24.21 -19.80
N GLN A 221 20.21 24.08 -18.50
CA GLN A 221 19.88 25.22 -17.65
C GLN A 221 21.05 25.42 -16.69
N GLU A 222 21.92 26.38 -17.00
CA GLU A 222 22.91 26.87 -16.06
C GLU A 222 22.20 27.86 -15.13
N GLY A 223 21.78 27.37 -13.96
CA GLY A 223 21.44 28.25 -12.85
C GLY A 223 22.70 28.61 -12.07
N ILE A 224 22.64 29.71 -11.32
CA ILE A 224 23.72 30.14 -10.42
C ILE A 224 23.59 29.42 -9.05
N ASP A 225 22.40 28.92 -8.74
CA ASP A 225 22.04 28.33 -7.45
C ASP A 225 22.30 26.81 -7.42
N GLU A 226 22.63 26.26 -6.24
CA GLU A 226 22.86 24.82 -6.03
C GLU A 226 21.67 23.95 -6.47
N SER A 227 20.44 24.47 -6.40
CA SER A 227 19.22 23.80 -6.86
C SER A 227 19.20 23.51 -8.37
N SER A 228 19.97 24.26 -9.16
CA SER A 228 20.09 24.05 -10.60
C SER A 228 20.99 22.88 -10.99
N LEU A 229 21.75 22.35 -10.03
CA LEU A 229 22.63 21.19 -10.20
C LEU A 229 21.89 19.86 -9.94
N LEU A 230 20.75 19.90 -9.26
CA LEU A 230 19.94 18.71 -8.97
C LEU A 230 19.37 18.08 -10.25
N PRO A 231 19.27 16.75 -10.32
CA PRO A 231 18.72 16.06 -11.49
C PRO A 231 17.23 16.39 -11.68
N PHE A 232 16.75 16.22 -12.92
CA PHE A 232 15.33 16.32 -13.21
C PHE A 232 14.57 15.09 -12.70
N ALA A 233 13.67 15.31 -11.73
CA ALA A 233 12.81 14.29 -11.15
C ALA A 233 11.66 13.90 -12.09
N TYR A 234 11.09 14.90 -12.76
CA TYR A 234 9.94 14.75 -13.66
C TYR A 234 10.16 15.42 -15.00
N MET A 235 9.70 14.75 -16.05
CA MET A 235 9.68 15.24 -17.41
C MET A 235 8.44 14.72 -18.11
N LEU A 236 7.59 15.64 -18.60
CA LEU A 236 6.36 15.28 -19.29
C LEU A 236 6.12 16.22 -20.48
N PRO A 237 6.02 15.71 -21.72
CA PRO A 237 5.61 16.51 -22.88
C PRO A 237 4.19 17.05 -22.70
N VAL A 238 4.04 18.36 -22.86
CA VAL A 238 2.75 19.05 -22.75
C VAL A 238 2.05 19.11 -24.10
N SER A 239 2.84 19.41 -25.13
CA SER A 239 2.39 19.46 -26.51
C SER A 239 3.54 19.04 -27.43
N GLY A 240 3.27 18.96 -28.74
CA GLY A 240 4.24 18.48 -29.72
C GLY A 240 5.64 19.08 -29.60
N SER A 241 5.82 20.34 -29.19
CA SER A 241 7.16 20.93 -29.01
C SER A 241 7.48 21.39 -27.59
N VAL A 242 6.54 21.39 -26.65
CA VAL A 242 6.76 21.92 -25.30
C VAL A 242 6.88 20.77 -24.31
N VAL A 243 7.96 20.79 -23.53
CA VAL A 243 8.20 19.84 -22.44
C VAL A 243 8.13 20.55 -21.09
N SER A 244 7.51 19.89 -20.12
CA SER A 244 7.54 20.28 -18.72
C SER A 244 8.63 19.53 -17.97
N LEU A 245 9.36 20.24 -17.12
CA LEU A 245 10.53 19.78 -16.40
C LEU A 245 10.45 20.25 -14.95
N VAL A 246 10.83 19.37 -14.03
CA VAL A 246 10.89 19.67 -12.59
C VAL A 246 12.15 19.01 -12.03
N ARG A 247 12.97 19.79 -11.31
CA ARG A 247 14.15 19.28 -10.60
C ARG A 247 13.76 18.64 -9.28
N GLU A 248 14.57 17.70 -8.80
CA GLU A 248 14.39 17.15 -7.46
C GLU A 248 14.32 18.27 -6.42
N LEU A 249 13.43 18.11 -5.43
CA LEU A 249 13.23 19.05 -4.32
C LEU A 249 12.88 20.50 -4.73
N SER A 250 12.42 20.72 -5.98
CA SER A 250 12.05 22.04 -6.46
C SER A 250 10.54 22.27 -6.41
N SER A 251 10.14 23.49 -6.05
CA SER A 251 8.78 24.02 -6.17
C SER A 251 8.50 24.70 -7.51
N THR A 252 9.47 24.72 -8.43
CA THR A 252 9.39 25.43 -9.71
C THR A 252 9.11 24.46 -10.87
N LEU A 253 8.01 24.70 -11.59
CA LEU A 253 7.74 24.07 -12.88
C LEU A 253 8.44 24.84 -13.99
N ILE A 254 9.10 24.12 -14.89
CA ILE A 254 9.82 24.69 -16.02
C ILE A 254 9.20 24.18 -17.31
N LEU A 255 8.83 25.09 -18.21
CA LEU A 255 8.42 24.78 -19.57
C LEU A 255 9.47 25.22 -20.58
N HIS A 256 9.81 24.31 -21.47
CA HIS A 256 10.81 24.55 -22.51
C HIS A 256 10.29 24.15 -23.89
N ASP A 257 10.45 25.02 -24.88
CA ASP A 257 10.06 24.76 -26.27
C ASP A 257 11.24 24.13 -27.03
N LEU A 258 11.13 22.84 -27.33
CA LEU A 258 12.09 22.06 -28.10
C LEU A 258 12.30 22.59 -29.53
N SER A 259 11.35 23.37 -30.07
CA SER A 259 11.48 23.98 -31.39
C SER A 259 12.37 25.21 -31.41
N LYS A 260 12.56 25.85 -30.25
CA LYS A 260 13.35 27.06 -30.06
C LYS A 260 14.20 26.93 -28.79
N PRO A 261 15.21 26.04 -28.80
CA PRO A 261 15.97 25.75 -27.59
C PRO A 261 16.86 26.90 -27.11
N GLU A 262 17.05 27.94 -27.94
CA GLU A 262 17.77 29.16 -27.56
C GLU A 262 16.92 30.13 -26.74
N ASN A 263 15.60 29.93 -26.69
CA ASN A 263 14.72 30.79 -25.91
C ASN A 263 14.83 30.49 -24.42
N GLU A 264 14.72 31.52 -23.59
CA GLU A 264 14.60 31.32 -22.15
C GLU A 264 13.35 30.50 -21.81
N PRO A 265 13.49 29.53 -20.90
CA PRO A 265 12.38 28.69 -20.44
C PRO A 265 11.37 29.52 -19.65
N VAL A 266 10.10 29.14 -19.71
CA VAL A 266 9.06 29.73 -18.86
C VAL A 266 9.05 28.99 -17.54
N THR A 267 9.29 29.69 -16.44
CA THR A 267 9.23 29.14 -15.08
C THR A 267 7.95 29.53 -14.37
N PHE A 268 7.49 28.68 -13.45
CA PHE A 268 6.32 28.93 -12.61
C PHE A 268 6.51 28.34 -11.22
N GLU A 269 6.30 29.16 -10.22
CA GLU A 269 6.42 28.76 -8.82
C GLU A 269 5.09 28.19 -8.30
N SER A 270 5.13 26.93 -7.87
CA SER A 270 3.97 26.22 -7.30
C SER A 270 3.57 26.83 -5.96
N LYS A 271 2.27 27.03 -5.76
CA LYS A 271 1.69 27.44 -4.47
C LYS A 271 1.52 26.26 -3.52
N CYS A 272 1.72 25.03 -3.99
CA CYS A 272 1.53 23.80 -3.23
C CYS A 272 2.83 23.25 -2.61
N GLY A 273 3.93 24.00 -2.63
CA GLY A 273 5.22 23.58 -2.09
C GLY A 273 6.05 22.79 -3.11
N THR A 274 6.89 21.87 -2.63
CA THR A 274 7.76 21.03 -3.47
C THR A 274 6.91 20.24 -4.44
N ILE A 275 7.29 20.25 -5.73
CA ILE A 275 6.54 19.53 -6.75
C ILE A 275 6.95 18.06 -6.70
N THR A 276 5.98 17.21 -6.38
CA THR A 276 6.16 15.76 -6.33
C THR A 276 5.74 15.08 -7.61
N ARG A 277 4.88 15.68 -8.45
CA ARG A 277 4.49 15.16 -9.77
C ARG A 277 3.80 16.24 -10.61
N VAL A 278 3.79 16.06 -11.92
CA VAL A 278 2.97 16.85 -12.85
C VAL A 278 2.23 15.90 -13.80
N GLU A 279 0.93 16.15 -14.01
CA GLU A 279 0.11 15.44 -15.00
C GLU A 279 -0.66 16.44 -15.86
N PHE A 280 -1.04 16.05 -17.08
CA PHE A 280 -1.86 16.88 -17.96
C PHE A 280 -3.21 16.22 -18.24
N LEU A 281 -4.30 16.91 -17.85
CA LEU A 281 -5.67 16.45 -18.12
C LEU A 281 -5.99 16.54 -19.62
N LYS A 282 -5.50 17.61 -20.24
CA LYS A 282 -5.47 17.88 -21.69
C LYS A 282 -4.24 18.74 -22.00
N ASN A 283 -3.90 18.87 -23.28
CA ASN A 283 -2.71 19.58 -23.76
C ASN A 283 -2.47 20.98 -23.17
N ASP A 284 -3.51 21.69 -22.72
CA ASP A 284 -3.38 23.04 -22.16
C ASP A 284 -3.63 23.12 -20.65
N THR A 285 -4.07 22.05 -19.99
CA THR A 285 -4.46 22.07 -18.58
C THR A 285 -3.70 21.00 -17.81
N GLY A 286 -2.76 21.45 -16.98
CA GLY A 286 -1.91 20.63 -16.13
C GLY A 286 -2.37 20.64 -14.68
N VAL A 287 -1.95 19.62 -13.93
CA VAL A 287 -2.09 19.51 -12.48
C VAL A 287 -0.71 19.28 -11.91
N ILE A 288 -0.29 20.18 -11.03
CA ILE A 288 0.95 20.11 -10.27
C ILE A 288 0.61 19.54 -8.89
N PHE A 289 1.16 18.39 -8.56
CA PHE A 289 1.04 17.79 -7.23
C PHE A 289 2.22 18.26 -6.39
N GLY A 290 1.92 18.78 -5.19
CA GLY A 290 2.95 19.12 -4.22
C GLY A 290 2.55 18.76 -2.80
N ASP A 291 3.45 19.04 -1.87
CA ASP A 291 3.33 18.63 -0.46
C ASP A 291 2.02 19.09 0.21
N ASN A 292 1.46 20.23 -0.25
CA ASN A 292 0.30 20.87 0.36
C ASN A 292 -1.01 20.73 -0.47
N GLY A 293 -1.01 19.93 -1.53
CA GLY A 293 -2.19 19.68 -2.38
C GLY A 293 -1.89 19.71 -3.88
N ALA A 294 -2.94 19.82 -4.69
CA ALA A 294 -2.83 19.86 -6.15
C ALA A 294 -3.17 21.25 -6.70
N GLU A 295 -2.32 21.81 -7.55
CA GLU A 295 -2.55 23.09 -8.24
C GLU A 295 -2.85 22.85 -9.71
N VAL A 296 -4.03 23.27 -10.16
CA VAL A 296 -4.43 23.22 -11.57
C VAL A 296 -3.89 24.45 -12.28
N VAL A 297 -3.13 24.25 -13.34
CA VAL A 297 -2.49 25.29 -14.14
C VAL A 297 -2.93 25.21 -15.59
N LYS A 298 -2.98 26.36 -16.26
CA LYS A 298 -3.18 26.44 -17.71
C LYS A 298 -1.89 26.82 -18.40
N VAL A 299 -1.50 26.04 -19.39
CA VAL A 299 -0.30 26.19 -20.22
C VAL A 299 -0.73 26.63 -21.62
N SER A 300 -0.54 27.91 -21.93
CA SER A 300 -0.87 28.47 -23.25
C SER A 300 0.22 29.40 -23.78
N ASN A 301 0.25 30.64 -23.30
CA ASN A 301 1.29 31.65 -23.57
C ASN A 301 2.17 31.91 -22.33
N GLY A 302 2.27 30.91 -21.46
CA GLY A 302 2.78 31.02 -20.11
C GLY A 302 2.06 30.02 -19.22
N ILE A 303 2.32 30.09 -17.92
CA ILE A 303 1.72 29.20 -16.92
C ILE A 303 0.88 30.07 -16.00
N THR A 304 -0.42 29.80 -15.94
CA THR A 304 -1.35 30.52 -15.06
C THR A 304 -2.01 29.56 -14.09
N SER A 305 -1.89 29.86 -12.80
CA SER A 305 -2.64 29.20 -11.71
C SER A 305 -4.14 29.41 -11.90
N CYS A 306 -4.89 28.33 -12.06
CA CYS A 306 -6.34 28.35 -12.24
C CYS A 306 -7.07 28.01 -10.94
N ALA A 307 -6.60 26.96 -10.24
CA ALA A 307 -7.23 26.49 -9.04
C ALA A 307 -6.30 25.73 -8.11
N ILE A 308 -6.65 25.65 -6.83
CA ILE A 308 -6.02 24.76 -5.86
C ILE A 308 -7.08 23.75 -5.41
N VAL A 309 -6.79 22.48 -5.58
CA VAL A 309 -7.67 21.36 -5.26
C VAL A 309 -7.11 20.60 -4.06
N LYS A 310 -7.87 20.58 -2.98
CA LYS A 310 -7.56 19.85 -1.74
C LYS A 310 -8.74 18.99 -1.34
N THR A 311 -8.49 18.00 -0.49
CA THR A 311 -9.58 17.28 0.18
C THR A 311 -10.13 18.14 1.33
N ASN A 312 -11.25 17.74 1.92
CA ASN A 312 -11.76 18.32 3.16
C ASN A 312 -10.96 17.87 4.41
N GLN A 313 -10.00 16.95 4.26
CA GLN A 313 -9.13 16.50 5.33
C GLN A 313 -7.75 17.14 5.18
N PRO A 314 -7.23 17.83 6.21
CA PRO A 314 -5.99 18.60 6.09
C PRO A 314 -4.74 17.74 5.83
N THR A 315 -4.80 16.45 6.17
CA THR A 315 -3.67 15.51 6.08
C THR A 315 -3.76 14.57 4.87
N ILE A 316 -4.83 14.64 4.07
CA ILE A 316 -5.02 13.78 2.90
C ILE A 316 -5.02 14.62 1.65
N PHE A 317 -4.09 14.33 0.77
CA PHE A 317 -3.95 14.97 -0.52
C PHE A 317 -4.38 14.00 -1.64
N PHE A 318 -4.77 14.57 -2.77
CA PHE A 318 -4.92 13.78 -3.97
C PHE A 318 -3.54 13.36 -4.42
N GLU A 319 -3.33 12.04 -4.50
CA GLU A 319 -2.13 11.50 -5.13
C GLU A 319 -2.26 11.78 -6.63
N ASN A 320 -3.37 11.39 -7.28
CA ASN A 320 -3.59 11.58 -8.72
C ASN A 320 -4.87 12.36 -9.04
N ILE A 321 -4.88 13.05 -10.18
CA ILE A 321 -6.06 13.70 -10.77
C ILE A 321 -5.96 13.54 -12.28
N PHE A 322 -6.96 12.92 -12.90
CA PHE A 322 -6.97 12.64 -14.33
C PHE A 322 -8.35 12.85 -14.94
N PHE A 323 -8.40 12.97 -16.27
CA PHE A 323 -9.65 13.11 -17.02
C PHE A 323 -10.07 11.77 -17.62
N ALA A 324 -11.31 11.37 -17.38
CA ALA A 324 -11.96 10.21 -17.98
C ALA A 324 -13.15 10.67 -18.82
N ALA A 325 -13.18 10.30 -20.11
CA ALA A 325 -14.10 10.87 -21.09
C ALA A 325 -15.59 10.84 -20.70
N GLN A 326 -16.03 9.80 -19.98
CA GLN A 326 -17.44 9.63 -19.56
C GLN A 326 -17.72 10.14 -18.14
N ASN A 327 -16.69 10.31 -17.32
CA ASN A 327 -16.82 10.62 -15.89
C ASN A 327 -16.32 12.01 -15.50
N GLY A 328 -15.72 12.75 -16.43
CA GLY A 328 -15.11 14.05 -16.18
C GLY A 328 -13.77 13.90 -15.48
N VAL A 329 -13.49 14.79 -14.53
CA VAL A 329 -12.23 14.79 -13.78
C VAL A 329 -12.38 13.95 -12.50
N ILE A 330 -11.50 12.97 -12.34
CA ILE A 330 -11.46 12.05 -11.21
C ILE A 330 -10.21 12.34 -10.38
N GLY A 331 -10.39 12.45 -9.07
CA GLY A 331 -9.31 12.53 -8.09
C GLY A 331 -9.12 11.19 -7.39
N VAL A 332 -7.87 10.86 -7.09
CA VAL A 332 -7.43 9.63 -6.44
C VAL A 332 -6.70 10.01 -5.16
N TRP A 333 -7.18 9.47 -4.04
CA TRP A 333 -6.56 9.63 -2.73
C TRP A 333 -6.40 8.26 -2.09
N TYR A 334 -5.57 8.14 -1.05
CA TYR A 334 -5.25 6.85 -0.46
C TYR A 334 -5.83 6.71 0.96
N ASP A 335 -6.53 5.60 1.18
CA ASP A 335 -6.87 5.08 2.51
C ASP A 335 -5.89 3.95 2.84
N GLY A 336 -4.80 4.30 3.52
CA GLY A 336 -3.64 3.43 3.64
C GLY A 336 -2.99 3.18 2.27
N ASN A 337 -3.01 1.94 1.78
CA ASN A 337 -2.49 1.59 0.45
C ASN A 337 -3.59 1.36 -0.59
N GLN A 338 -4.85 1.57 -0.21
CA GLN A 338 -5.99 1.39 -1.11
C GLN A 338 -6.33 2.72 -1.80
N PRO A 339 -6.27 2.79 -3.13
CA PRO A 339 -6.71 3.98 -3.86
C PRO A 339 -8.23 4.10 -3.78
N ARG A 340 -8.69 5.32 -3.52
CA ARG A 340 -10.09 5.73 -3.48
C ARG A 340 -10.31 6.79 -4.53
N PHE A 341 -11.47 6.72 -5.18
CA PHE A 341 -11.80 7.54 -6.35
C PHE A 341 -12.95 8.47 -6.00
N VAL A 342 -12.82 9.74 -6.37
CA VAL A 342 -13.88 10.74 -6.21
C VAL A 342 -13.97 11.58 -7.47
N LYS A 343 -15.20 11.86 -7.90
CA LYS A 343 -15.44 12.76 -9.02
C LYS A 343 -15.27 14.20 -8.56
N LEU A 344 -14.41 14.95 -9.22
CA LEU A 344 -14.10 16.35 -8.89
C LEU A 344 -14.99 17.32 -9.66
N SER A 345 -15.17 17.06 -10.95
CA SER A 345 -15.89 17.94 -11.87
C SER A 345 -16.32 17.16 -13.11
N ASP A 346 -17.40 17.59 -13.77
CA ASP A 346 -17.77 17.09 -15.11
C ASP A 346 -16.80 17.59 -16.19
N ASP A 347 -16.29 18.81 -16.02
CA ASP A 347 -15.42 19.50 -16.98
C ASP A 347 -14.03 19.80 -16.39
N ILE A 348 -13.08 20.13 -17.26
CA ILE A 348 -11.68 20.45 -16.91
C ILE A 348 -11.51 21.92 -16.45
N HIS A 349 -12.60 22.67 -16.35
CA HIS A 349 -12.58 24.08 -15.94
C HIS A 349 -12.63 24.20 -14.42
N PHE A 350 -11.48 24.48 -13.82
CA PHE A 350 -11.37 24.80 -12.39
C PHE A 350 -11.04 26.28 -12.20
N LEU A 351 -11.73 26.94 -11.26
CA LEU A 351 -11.45 28.33 -10.87
C LEU A 351 -11.49 28.48 -9.36
N GLY A 352 -10.39 28.95 -8.77
CA GLY A 352 -10.30 29.22 -7.33
C GLY A 352 -9.96 28.01 -6.48
N ASN A 353 -10.40 27.98 -5.23
CA ASN A 353 -10.04 26.94 -4.27
C ASN A 353 -11.16 25.92 -4.12
N TYR A 354 -10.83 24.64 -4.26
CA TYR A 354 -11.75 23.51 -4.10
C TYR A 354 -11.37 22.71 -2.86
N SER A 355 -12.34 22.49 -1.97
CA SER A 355 -12.24 21.53 -0.87
C SER A 355 -13.25 20.41 -1.13
N ILE A 356 -12.73 19.26 -1.55
CA ILE A 356 -13.53 18.14 -2.04
C ILE A 356 -13.82 17.20 -0.86
N PRO A 357 -15.10 16.91 -0.55
CA PRO A 357 -15.43 15.98 0.51
C PRO A 357 -15.02 14.56 0.14
N ILE A 358 -14.16 13.95 0.96
CA ILE A 358 -13.79 12.54 0.84
C ILE A 358 -14.44 11.73 1.97
N ASP A 359 -14.83 10.49 1.65
CA ASP A 359 -15.29 9.51 2.65
C ASP A 359 -14.09 8.90 3.37
N TYR A 360 -13.39 9.73 4.14
CA TYR A 360 -12.32 9.31 5.00
C TYR A 360 -12.80 9.24 6.45
N LYS A 361 -12.77 8.03 7.01
CA LYS A 361 -13.00 7.82 8.44
C LYS A 361 -11.68 8.00 9.15
N SER A 362 -11.40 9.21 9.64
CA SER A 362 -10.19 9.44 10.43
C SER A 362 -10.20 8.49 11.62
N LYS A 363 -9.07 7.83 11.86
CA LYS A 363 -8.86 7.03 13.07
C LYS A 363 -8.34 7.87 14.24
N THR A 364 -8.48 9.20 14.20
CA THR A 364 -7.87 10.06 15.22
C THR A 364 -8.77 11.20 15.70
N SER A 365 -9.01 11.13 17.01
CA SER A 365 -9.18 12.21 17.99
C SER A 365 -10.43 13.09 17.94
N ASP A 366 -11.58 12.53 18.32
CA ASP A 366 -12.23 13.01 19.54
C ASP A 366 -11.59 12.25 20.70
N LEU A 367 -10.39 12.69 21.09
CA LEU A 367 -9.88 12.42 22.43
C LEU A 367 -10.53 13.49 23.32
N ASP A 368 -11.81 13.30 23.62
CA ASP A 368 -12.21 13.48 25.01
C ASP A 368 -11.25 12.63 25.84
N ILE A 369 -10.82 13.15 26.98
CA ILE A 369 -9.95 12.46 27.92
C ILE A 369 -10.72 11.26 28.47
N SER A 370 -10.72 10.20 27.69
CA SER A 370 -11.04 8.83 28.03
C SER A 370 -10.24 8.02 27.04
N THR A 371 -9.07 7.56 27.49
CA THR A 371 -8.31 6.44 26.94
C THR A 371 -9.16 5.57 26.02
N PRO A 372 -8.76 5.30 24.76
CA PRO A 372 -9.43 4.30 23.97
C PRO A 372 -9.08 2.95 24.61
N GLU A 373 -9.89 2.55 25.59
CA GLU A 373 -10.10 1.14 25.84
C GLU A 373 -10.42 0.56 24.47
N ILE A 374 -9.56 -0.35 24.03
CA ILE A 374 -9.97 -1.44 23.18
C ILE A 374 -11.22 -1.99 23.87
N THR A 375 -12.40 -1.58 23.39
CA THR A 375 -13.61 -2.31 23.69
C THR A 375 -13.43 -3.60 22.90
N PHE A 376 -12.69 -4.54 23.52
CA PHE A 376 -13.19 -5.88 23.63
C PHE A 376 -14.69 -5.72 23.84
N VAL A 377 -15.51 -6.54 23.22
CA VAL A 377 -16.83 -6.76 23.81
C VAL A 377 -16.51 -7.34 25.19
N ALA A 378 -16.27 -6.46 26.16
CA ALA A 378 -16.20 -6.72 27.56
C ALA A 378 -17.58 -7.26 27.79
N SER A 379 -17.61 -8.59 27.83
CA SER A 379 -18.78 -9.32 28.23
C SER A 379 -19.23 -8.67 29.52
N GLU A 380 -20.50 -8.26 29.55
CA GLU A 380 -21.19 -7.68 30.70
C GLU A 380 -20.29 -7.60 31.94
N SER A 381 -19.70 -6.44 32.23
CA SER A 381 -18.93 -6.26 33.45
C SER A 381 -19.87 -6.52 34.62
N THR A 382 -19.85 -7.76 35.13
CA THR A 382 -20.59 -8.10 36.33
C THR A 382 -19.97 -7.30 37.45
N SER A 383 -20.76 -6.42 38.07
CA SER A 383 -20.34 -5.65 39.24
C SER A 383 -19.77 -6.62 40.28
N ILE A 384 -18.50 -6.45 40.61
CA ILE A 384 -17.82 -7.25 41.63
C ILE A 384 -18.39 -6.83 42.99
N ASN A 385 -19.04 -7.78 43.65
CA ASN A 385 -19.62 -7.65 44.98
C ASN A 385 -19.14 -8.84 45.81
N ASN A 386 -17.99 -8.66 46.47
CA ASN A 386 -17.41 -9.69 47.30
C ASN A 386 -18.17 -9.79 48.64
N ILE A 387 -18.78 -10.95 48.88
CA ILE A 387 -19.55 -11.26 50.09
C ILE A 387 -18.69 -12.13 51.02
N ALA A 388 -18.99 -12.12 52.33
CA ALA A 388 -18.31 -12.97 53.30
C ALA A 388 -18.61 -14.47 53.05
N PRO A 389 -17.69 -15.40 53.37
CA PRO A 389 -17.83 -16.82 53.01
C PRO A 389 -19.10 -17.51 53.56
N ALA A 390 -19.56 -17.13 54.75
CA ALA A 390 -20.74 -17.72 55.38
C ALA A 390 -22.06 -17.29 54.71
N GLU A 391 -22.13 -16.03 54.29
CA GLU A 391 -23.29 -15.46 53.60
C GLU A 391 -23.32 -15.91 52.14
N LEU A 392 -22.16 -15.95 51.48
CA LEU A 392 -21.98 -16.52 50.15
C LEU A 392 -22.37 -18.01 50.11
N PHE A 393 -21.99 -18.78 51.13
CA PHE A 393 -22.41 -20.17 51.28
C PHE A 393 -23.93 -20.31 51.35
N SER A 394 -24.60 -19.52 52.19
CA SER A 394 -26.06 -19.57 52.36
C SER A 394 -26.79 -19.27 51.06
N GLU A 395 -26.47 -18.16 50.39
CA GLU A 395 -27.13 -17.76 49.14
C GLU A 395 -26.91 -18.77 48.01
N LEU A 396 -25.70 -19.32 47.91
CA LEU A 396 -25.36 -20.29 46.87
C LEU A 396 -26.03 -21.65 47.14
N SER A 397 -26.11 -22.07 48.40
CA SER A 397 -26.85 -23.26 48.81
C SER A 397 -28.34 -23.14 48.49
N ASP A 398 -28.98 -22.01 48.82
CA ASP A 398 -30.40 -21.78 48.54
C ASP A 398 -30.69 -21.82 47.02
N LEU A 399 -29.82 -21.24 46.20
CA LEU A 399 -29.95 -21.25 44.73
C LEU A 399 -29.74 -22.62 44.09
N LEU A 400 -28.88 -23.47 44.69
CA LEU A 400 -28.57 -24.79 44.17
C LEU A 400 -29.52 -25.90 44.66
N LEU A 401 -30.22 -25.66 45.77
CA LEU A 401 -31.18 -26.60 46.39
C LEU A 401 -32.64 -26.26 46.05
N GLY A 402 -32.91 -25.09 45.47
CA GLY A 402 -34.24 -24.70 45.02
C GLY A 402 -34.83 -25.62 43.95
N GLU A 403 -36.16 -25.65 43.86
CA GLU A 403 -36.94 -26.52 42.95
C GLU A 403 -36.62 -26.30 41.46
N THR A 404 -36.13 -25.10 41.09
CA THR A 404 -35.59 -24.79 39.75
C THR A 404 -34.24 -24.10 39.84
N VAL A 405 -33.16 -24.81 39.50
CA VAL A 405 -31.79 -24.26 39.55
C VAL A 405 -31.60 -23.23 38.42
N SER A 406 -31.57 -21.94 38.78
CA SER A 406 -31.37 -20.84 37.84
C SER A 406 -29.89 -20.70 37.47
N LYS A 407 -29.48 -21.34 36.35
CA LYS A 407 -28.09 -21.28 35.83
C LYS A 407 -27.55 -19.85 35.72
N LYS A 408 -28.37 -18.89 35.28
CA LYS A 408 -27.97 -17.49 35.13
C LYS A 408 -27.68 -16.80 36.46
N SER A 409 -28.46 -17.10 37.50
CA SER A 409 -28.31 -16.49 38.83
C SER A 409 -27.07 -17.02 39.55
N VAL A 410 -26.82 -18.33 39.44
CA VAL A 410 -25.60 -18.97 39.97
C VAL A 410 -24.35 -18.42 39.28
N ILE A 411 -24.37 -18.30 37.95
CA ILE A 411 -23.25 -17.70 37.20
C ILE A 411 -23.02 -16.26 37.62
N LYS A 412 -24.09 -15.46 37.79
CA LYS A 412 -23.99 -14.07 38.23
C LYS A 412 -23.36 -13.98 39.63
N LEU A 413 -23.86 -14.74 40.60
CA LEU A 413 -23.35 -14.76 41.97
C LEU A 413 -21.87 -15.19 42.04
N CYS A 414 -21.51 -16.28 41.36
CA CYS A 414 -20.12 -16.74 41.31
C CYS A 414 -19.21 -15.76 40.55
N SER A 415 -19.72 -15.09 39.51
CA SER A 415 -18.95 -14.11 38.75
C SER A 415 -18.68 -12.82 39.51
N SER A 416 -19.60 -12.41 40.41
CA SER A 416 -19.48 -11.22 41.26
C SER A 416 -18.50 -11.40 42.42
N ASN A 417 -18.04 -12.61 42.71
CA ASN A 417 -17.06 -12.90 43.76
C ASN A 417 -15.72 -13.32 43.15
N ASP A 418 -14.66 -12.53 43.36
CA ASP A 418 -13.35 -12.72 42.75
C ASP A 418 -12.19 -12.90 43.76
N ILE A 419 -12.48 -12.87 45.06
CA ILE A 419 -11.48 -13.13 46.11
C ILE A 419 -11.24 -14.64 46.25
N GLU A 420 -10.02 -15.09 45.90
CA GLU A 420 -9.64 -16.51 45.90
C GLU A 420 -9.83 -17.19 47.26
N ASP A 421 -9.49 -16.51 48.36
CA ASP A 421 -9.64 -17.05 49.72
C ASP A 421 -11.10 -17.24 50.12
N ASN A 422 -11.99 -16.31 49.76
CA ASN A 422 -13.43 -16.43 50.06
C ASN A 422 -14.06 -17.59 49.28
N ILE A 423 -13.69 -17.76 48.01
CA ILE A 423 -14.15 -18.86 47.15
C ILE A 423 -13.72 -20.19 47.76
N LYS A 424 -12.44 -20.30 48.16
CA LYS A 424 -11.86 -21.48 48.78
C LYS A 424 -12.57 -21.85 50.08
N ASP A 425 -12.80 -20.90 50.96
CA ASP A 425 -13.46 -21.16 52.25
C ASP A 425 -14.95 -21.49 52.08
N THR A 426 -15.63 -20.91 51.08
CA THR A 426 -17.01 -21.28 50.72
C THR A 426 -17.09 -22.72 50.21
N ILE A 427 -16.17 -23.14 49.34
CA ILE A 427 -16.11 -24.53 48.82
C ILE A 427 -15.73 -25.53 49.93
N ARG A 428 -14.99 -25.10 50.95
CA ARG A 428 -14.75 -25.89 52.15
C ARG A 428 -16.02 -26.03 52.99
N LEU A 429 -16.82 -24.99 53.15
CA LEU A 429 -18.12 -25.09 53.82
C LEU A 429 -19.06 -26.08 53.12
N PHE A 430 -18.99 -26.21 51.78
CA PHE A 430 -19.73 -27.23 51.03
C PHE A 430 -19.41 -28.66 51.49
N SER A 431 -18.15 -28.92 51.85
CA SER A 431 -17.73 -30.24 52.36
C SER A 431 -18.30 -30.59 53.74
N GLN A 432 -18.69 -29.58 54.50
CA GLN A 432 -19.25 -29.71 55.85
C GLN A 432 -20.79 -29.77 55.84
N ALA A 433 -21.42 -29.49 54.71
CA ALA A 433 -22.87 -29.50 54.55
C ALA A 433 -23.41 -30.92 54.36
N SER A 434 -24.59 -31.21 54.94
CA SER A 434 -25.29 -32.51 54.77
C SER A 434 -25.64 -32.83 53.31
N GLU A 435 -25.81 -31.80 52.47
CA GLU A 435 -26.27 -31.90 51.08
C GLU A 435 -25.13 -31.69 50.06
N CYS A 436 -23.88 -31.91 50.49
CA CYS A 436 -22.65 -31.73 49.71
C CYS A 436 -22.72 -32.36 48.29
N SER A 437 -23.28 -33.57 48.19
CA SER A 437 -23.41 -34.30 46.92
C SER A 437 -24.17 -33.52 45.83
N VAL A 438 -25.31 -32.91 46.21
CA VAL A 438 -26.20 -32.20 45.27
C VAL A 438 -25.61 -30.83 44.92
N LEU A 439 -25.10 -30.12 45.93
CA LEU A 439 -24.45 -28.82 45.79
C LEU A 439 -23.25 -28.89 44.83
N VAL A 440 -22.33 -29.83 45.05
CA VAL A 440 -21.13 -30.00 44.22
C VAL A 440 -21.50 -30.40 42.80
N LYS A 441 -22.46 -31.31 42.61
CA LYS A 441 -22.91 -31.75 41.28
C LYS A 441 -23.49 -30.60 40.47
N ASN A 442 -24.44 -29.85 41.04
CA ASN A 442 -25.12 -28.76 40.33
C ASN A 442 -24.16 -27.59 40.04
N LEU A 443 -23.29 -27.25 41.00
CA LEU A 443 -22.28 -26.22 40.81
C LEU A 443 -21.26 -26.60 39.72
N PHE A 444 -20.77 -27.85 39.74
CA PHE A 444 -19.83 -28.34 38.75
C PHE A 444 -20.40 -28.28 37.34
N LEU A 445 -21.63 -28.76 37.13
CA LEU A 445 -22.27 -28.75 35.81
C LEU A 445 -22.44 -27.34 35.23
N ILE A 446 -22.79 -26.36 36.07
CA ILE A 446 -23.01 -24.97 35.64
C ILE A 446 -21.67 -24.29 35.31
N ILE A 447 -20.67 -24.45 36.17
CA ILE A 447 -19.37 -23.79 36.02
C ILE A 447 -18.55 -24.43 34.91
N SER A 448 -18.48 -25.76 34.85
CA SER A 448 -17.70 -26.48 33.82
C SER A 448 -18.18 -26.13 32.41
N HIS A 449 -19.50 -26.17 32.17
CA HIS A 449 -20.08 -25.79 30.87
C HIS A 449 -19.77 -24.34 30.50
N LYS A 450 -19.86 -23.41 31.47
CA LYS A 450 -19.57 -21.99 31.22
C LYS A 450 -18.08 -21.74 30.94
N VAL A 451 -17.18 -22.36 31.70
CA VAL A 451 -15.73 -22.24 31.49
C VAL A 451 -15.30 -22.93 30.19
N ALA A 452 -15.87 -24.09 29.84
CA ALA A 452 -15.60 -24.76 28.56
C ALA A 452 -16.05 -23.93 27.35
N SER A 453 -17.14 -23.16 27.48
CA SER A 453 -17.58 -22.24 26.42
C SER A 453 -16.73 -20.96 26.28
N GLU A 454 -15.97 -20.59 27.31
CA GLU A 454 -15.22 -19.32 27.37
C GLU A 454 -13.78 -19.52 27.87
N THR A 455 -13.06 -20.48 27.29
CA THR A 455 -11.70 -20.87 27.73
C THR A 455 -10.64 -19.78 27.57
N SER A 456 -10.89 -18.76 26.74
CA SER A 456 -9.97 -17.65 26.48
C SER A 456 -10.08 -16.49 27.46
N LYS A 457 -11.09 -16.47 28.34
CA LYS A 457 -11.31 -15.37 29.29
C LYS A 457 -10.75 -15.72 30.67
N LYS A 458 -9.99 -14.79 31.25
CA LYS A 458 -9.66 -14.84 32.68
C LYS A 458 -10.92 -14.48 33.48
N SER A 459 -11.69 -15.48 33.89
CA SER A 459 -12.93 -15.32 34.66
C SER A 459 -12.74 -15.79 36.11
N SER A 460 -13.44 -15.16 37.05
CA SER A 460 -13.60 -15.65 38.42
C SER A 460 -14.13 -17.08 38.46
N LEU A 461 -14.97 -17.47 37.48
CA LEU A 461 -15.49 -18.84 37.33
C LEU A 461 -14.38 -19.90 37.15
N SER A 462 -13.25 -19.54 36.54
CA SER A 462 -12.10 -20.45 36.42
C SER A 462 -11.45 -20.71 37.78
N MET A 463 -11.47 -19.72 38.69
CA MET A 463 -11.01 -19.89 40.08
C MET A 463 -11.97 -20.78 40.88
N TRP A 464 -13.28 -20.60 40.71
CA TRP A 464 -14.29 -21.50 41.28
C TRP A 464 -14.09 -22.94 40.80
N LEU A 465 -13.90 -23.15 39.49
CA LEU A 465 -13.67 -24.47 38.92
C LEU A 465 -12.39 -25.12 39.47
N LYS A 466 -11.29 -24.35 39.57
CA LYS A 466 -10.01 -24.80 40.16
C LYS A 466 -10.23 -25.32 41.58
N TRP A 467 -10.86 -24.54 42.46
CA TRP A 467 -11.06 -24.95 43.85
C TRP A 467 -12.08 -26.08 44.00
N LEU A 468 -13.10 -26.13 43.15
CA LEU A 468 -14.08 -27.22 43.13
C LEU A 468 -13.43 -28.55 42.74
N LEU A 469 -12.56 -28.56 41.72
CA LEU A 469 -11.79 -29.74 41.31
C LEU A 469 -10.74 -30.13 42.36
N LEU A 470 -10.08 -29.17 43.00
CA LEU A 470 -9.10 -29.45 44.05
C LEU A 470 -9.74 -30.03 45.33
N ALA A 471 -10.87 -29.50 45.76
CA ALA A 471 -11.54 -29.94 46.99
C ALA A 471 -12.39 -31.20 46.80
N HIS A 472 -13.10 -31.30 45.67
CA HIS A 472 -14.13 -32.34 45.43
C HIS A 472 -13.88 -33.18 44.17
N GLY A 473 -12.71 -33.07 43.54
CA GLY A 473 -12.38 -33.81 42.32
C GLY A 473 -12.45 -35.34 42.48
N GLY A 474 -12.12 -35.86 43.66
CA GLY A 474 -12.25 -37.29 43.97
C GLY A 474 -13.69 -37.79 44.09
N TYR A 475 -14.64 -36.91 44.37
CA TYR A 475 -16.07 -37.22 44.32
C TYR A 475 -16.58 -37.13 42.87
N ILE A 476 -16.22 -36.06 42.16
CA ILE A 476 -16.61 -35.80 40.77
C ILE A 476 -16.14 -36.95 39.84
N SER A 477 -14.93 -37.46 40.03
CA SER A 477 -14.36 -38.54 39.20
C SER A 477 -15.06 -39.89 39.33
N LYS A 478 -15.81 -40.13 40.42
CA LYS A 478 -16.55 -41.37 40.67
C LYS A 478 -17.97 -41.36 40.12
N GLN A 479 -18.45 -40.20 39.64
CA GLN A 479 -19.80 -40.04 39.11
C GLN A 479 -19.81 -40.22 37.59
N GLU A 480 -20.35 -41.34 37.10
CA GLU A 480 -20.42 -41.63 35.65
C GLU A 480 -21.20 -40.55 34.86
N GLU A 481 -22.21 -39.95 35.49
CA GLU A 481 -23.03 -38.88 34.90
C GLU A 481 -22.25 -37.60 34.58
N LEU A 482 -21.09 -37.37 35.23
CA LEU A 482 -20.25 -36.18 35.04
C LEU A 482 -19.06 -36.42 34.10
N ALA A 483 -18.83 -37.66 33.68
CA ALA A 483 -17.69 -38.04 32.87
C ALA A 483 -17.69 -37.41 31.47
N SER A 484 -18.88 -37.23 30.87
CA SER A 484 -19.04 -36.56 29.57
C SER A 484 -18.65 -35.08 29.64
N GLU A 485 -19.07 -34.39 30.70
CA GLU A 485 -18.77 -32.97 30.91
C GLU A 485 -17.27 -32.76 31.21
N LEU A 486 -16.64 -33.68 31.95
CA LEU A 486 -15.20 -33.65 32.19
C LEU A 486 -14.40 -33.81 30.90
N LYS A 487 -14.84 -34.68 29.99
CA LYS A 487 -14.23 -34.87 28.66
C LYS A 487 -14.39 -33.62 27.78
N ASN A 488 -15.56 -32.98 27.81
CA ASN A 488 -15.82 -31.72 27.10
C ASN A 488 -14.93 -30.59 27.63
N LEU A 489 -14.81 -30.46 28.95
CA LEU A 489 -13.92 -29.50 29.60
C LEU A 489 -12.46 -29.73 29.21
N GLN A 490 -11.98 -30.98 29.27
CA GLN A 490 -10.60 -31.33 28.88
C GLN A 490 -10.30 -30.94 27.43
N SER A 491 -11.14 -31.37 26.48
CA SER A 491 -10.93 -31.04 25.07
C SER A 491 -10.96 -29.53 24.79
N SER A 492 -11.81 -28.78 25.49
CA SER A 492 -11.90 -27.33 25.35
C SER A 492 -10.65 -26.63 25.89
N LEU A 493 -10.11 -27.09 27.02
CA LEU A 493 -8.85 -26.58 27.58
C LEU A 493 -7.64 -26.93 26.71
N ASP A 494 -7.56 -28.16 26.19
CA ASP A 494 -6.48 -28.59 25.28
C ASP A 494 -6.46 -27.76 23.99
N ASN A 495 -7.64 -27.45 23.44
CA ASN A 495 -7.76 -26.57 22.28
C ASN A 495 -7.31 -25.14 22.60
N GLY A 496 -7.63 -24.63 23.80
CA GLY A 496 -7.11 -23.36 24.30
C GLY A 496 -5.59 -23.34 24.40
N MET A 497 -4.99 -24.41 24.96
CA MET A 497 -3.53 -24.55 25.09
C MET A 497 -2.82 -24.59 23.73
N LYS A 498 -3.40 -25.24 22.72
CA LYS A 498 -2.83 -25.25 21.35
C LYS A 498 -2.77 -23.87 20.70
N MET A 499 -3.66 -22.94 21.09
CA MET A 499 -3.68 -21.56 20.59
C MET A 499 -2.74 -20.62 21.36
N MET A 500 -2.29 -21.01 22.56
CA MET A 500 -1.47 -20.18 23.43
C MET A 500 -0.11 -19.77 22.83
N PRO A 501 0.66 -20.66 22.14
CA PRO A 501 1.91 -20.26 21.49
C PRO A 501 1.70 -19.18 20.41
N LYS A 502 0.59 -19.25 19.67
CA LYS A 502 0.24 -18.25 18.64
C LYS A 502 -0.11 -16.90 19.26
N LEU A 503 -0.84 -16.91 20.38
CA LEU A 503 -1.18 -15.70 21.12
C LEU A 503 0.07 -15.06 21.76
N LEU A 504 1.00 -15.85 22.28
CA LEU A 504 2.28 -15.37 22.82
C LEU A 504 3.16 -14.75 21.72
N ALA A 505 3.23 -15.38 20.55
CA ALA A 505 3.93 -14.81 19.40
C ALA A 505 3.30 -13.48 18.95
N LEU A 506 1.97 -13.39 18.94
CA LEU A 506 1.25 -12.15 18.63
C LEU A 506 1.50 -11.07 19.68
N GLN A 507 1.48 -11.43 20.98
CA GLN A 507 1.81 -10.54 22.08
C GLN A 507 3.23 -10.00 21.96
N GLY A 508 4.21 -10.84 21.63
CA GLY A 508 5.60 -10.42 21.40
C GLY A 508 5.72 -9.42 20.25
N ARG A 509 5.05 -9.67 19.13
CA ARG A 509 5.01 -8.74 17.98
C ARG A 509 4.34 -7.41 18.34
N LEU A 510 3.23 -7.45 19.07
CA LEU A 510 2.51 -6.25 19.51
C LEU A 510 3.33 -5.43 20.51
N GLN A 511 4.02 -6.10 21.44
CA GLN A 511 4.90 -5.43 22.40
C GLN A 511 6.09 -4.76 21.71
N LEU A 512 6.65 -5.40 20.68
CA LEU A 512 7.69 -4.83 19.84
C LEU A 512 7.17 -3.64 19.01
N LEU A 513 5.98 -3.72 18.43
CA LEU A 513 5.36 -2.59 17.73
C LEU A 513 5.08 -1.42 18.68
N LYS A 514 4.64 -1.72 19.90
CA LYS A 514 4.42 -0.72 20.95
C LYS A 514 5.74 -0.03 21.34
N SER A 515 6.80 -0.79 21.60
CA SER A 515 8.11 -0.20 21.95
C SER A 515 8.69 0.63 20.80
N GLN A 516 8.49 0.22 19.55
CA GLN A 516 8.88 1.01 18.38
C GLN A 516 8.08 2.31 18.27
N ALA A 517 6.78 2.28 18.55
CA ALA A 517 5.95 3.48 18.54
C ALA A 517 6.36 4.46 19.65
N GLU A 518 6.58 3.95 20.87
CA GLU A 518 7.07 4.75 22.00
C GLU A 518 8.47 5.34 21.72
N LEU A 519 9.35 4.62 21.05
CA LEU A 519 10.66 5.13 20.66
C LEU A 519 10.54 6.27 19.64
N ARG A 520 9.68 6.15 18.63
CA ARG A 520 9.42 7.22 17.66
C ARG A 520 8.84 8.46 18.31
N GLU A 521 7.97 8.28 19.30
CA GLU A 521 7.43 9.39 20.08
C GLU A 521 8.51 10.07 20.93
N ARG A 522 9.40 9.30 21.57
CA ARG A 522 10.55 9.87 22.30
C ARG A 522 11.51 10.63 21.40
N ILE A 523 11.87 10.08 20.23
CA ILE A 523 12.73 10.77 19.26
C ILE A 523 12.07 12.06 18.79
N ARG A 524 10.77 12.02 18.45
CA ARG A 524 10.02 13.21 18.06
C ARG A 524 10.03 14.29 19.15
N ASN A 525 9.83 13.89 20.40
CA ASN A 525 9.81 14.83 21.52
C ASN A 525 11.22 15.39 21.81
N GLN A 526 12.29 14.58 21.68
CA GLN A 526 13.68 15.06 21.81
C GLN A 526 14.07 16.02 20.69
N THR A 527 13.68 15.76 19.45
CA THR A 527 13.90 16.71 18.34
C THR A 527 13.10 18.00 18.49
N MET A 528 11.98 17.98 19.22
CA MET A 528 11.25 19.22 19.54
C MET A 528 11.91 19.99 20.69
N GLU A 529 12.49 19.31 21.67
CA GLU A 529 13.26 19.95 22.76
C GLU A 529 14.58 20.56 22.26
N GLU A 530 15.29 19.93 21.32
CA GLU A 530 16.50 20.50 20.70
C GLU A 530 16.22 21.75 19.84
N VAL A 531 15.06 21.81 19.17
CA VAL A 531 14.65 22.99 18.37
C VAL A 531 14.17 24.15 19.26
N GLU A 532 13.64 23.87 20.46
CA GLU A 532 13.30 24.92 21.43
C GLU A 532 14.53 25.50 22.14
N GLU A 533 15.63 24.75 22.29
CA GLU A 533 16.91 25.26 22.85
C GLU A 533 17.77 26.02 21.81
N GLU A 534 17.71 25.67 20.52
CA GLU A 534 18.45 26.39 19.45
C GLU A 534 17.86 27.76 19.08
N SER A 535 16.68 28.11 19.63
CA SER A 535 16.01 29.39 19.36
C SER A 535 16.52 30.56 20.24
N ALA A 536 17.54 30.37 21.07
CA ALA A 536 17.96 31.36 22.07
C ALA A 536 19.41 31.86 22.02
N GLU A 537 20.30 31.35 21.15
CA GLU A 537 21.70 31.85 21.10
C GLU A 537 22.26 31.90 19.66
N GLU A 538 21.96 32.96 18.91
CA GLU A 538 22.83 33.42 17.82
C GLU A 538 23.84 34.44 18.36
N ALA A 539 25.09 34.01 18.63
CA ALA A 539 26.29 34.86 18.50
C ALA A 539 27.59 34.04 18.62
N GLU A 540 28.31 33.96 17.50
CA GLU A 540 29.79 33.86 17.39
C GLU A 540 30.51 32.70 18.12
N HIS A 541 31.03 31.71 17.37
CA HIS A 541 32.49 31.50 17.20
C HIS A 541 32.77 30.30 16.25
N ASP A 542 33.46 30.56 15.15
CA ASP A 542 34.13 29.56 14.32
C ASP A 542 35.20 28.79 15.13
N THR A 543 35.56 27.58 14.71
CA THR A 543 36.71 26.75 15.17
C THR A 543 36.44 25.73 16.29
N PHE A 544 35.82 24.60 15.93
CA PHE A 544 36.28 23.29 16.41
C PHE A 544 35.93 22.19 15.40
N ASN A 545 36.80 22.03 14.41
CA ASN A 545 36.86 20.81 13.62
C ASN A 545 37.56 19.71 14.47
N ASP A 546 37.16 18.46 14.28
CA ASP A 546 37.80 17.21 14.75
C ASP A 546 37.21 16.42 15.94
N THR A 547 35.88 16.37 16.17
CA THR A 547 35.30 15.26 16.98
C THR A 547 33.89 14.79 16.60
N PHE A 548 33.44 14.96 15.35
CA PHE A 548 32.10 14.51 14.91
C PHE A 548 32.11 13.42 13.82
N ASN A 549 33.12 12.56 13.82
CA ASN A 549 33.18 11.36 12.97
C ASN A 549 32.82 10.06 13.73
N ASN A 550 31.86 10.09 14.67
CA ASN A 550 31.46 8.89 15.41
C ASN A 550 29.94 8.64 15.53
N THR A 551 29.10 9.31 14.74
CA THR A 551 27.64 9.03 14.75
C THR A 551 27.13 8.38 13.46
N THR A 552 27.99 8.16 12.45
CA THR A 552 27.64 7.44 11.22
C THR A 552 27.74 5.92 11.33
N ASN A 553 27.76 5.36 12.56
CA ASN A 553 27.94 3.91 12.72
C ASN A 553 26.97 3.22 13.70
N ILE A 554 25.72 3.68 13.78
CA ILE A 554 24.67 3.02 14.57
C ILE A 554 23.69 2.23 13.70
N GLU A 555 23.56 2.55 12.40
CA GLU A 555 22.80 1.72 11.46
C GLU A 555 23.48 0.35 11.24
N GLU A 556 24.80 0.26 11.39
CA GLU A 556 25.54 -1.01 11.37
C GLU A 556 25.42 -1.78 12.70
N LEU A 557 25.03 -1.13 13.81
CA LEU A 557 24.87 -1.77 15.12
C LEU A 557 23.53 -2.53 15.27
N ILE A 558 22.53 -2.23 14.45
CA ILE A 558 21.25 -2.97 14.41
C ILE A 558 21.41 -4.32 13.68
N VAL A 559 22.51 -4.51 12.94
CA VAL A 559 22.80 -5.73 12.16
C VAL A 559 23.37 -6.86 13.03
N TYR A 560 23.85 -6.59 14.25
CA TYR A 560 24.54 -7.59 15.10
C TYR A 560 23.74 -8.12 16.31
N MET A 561 22.41 -8.06 16.29
CA MET A 561 21.58 -8.70 17.33
C MET A 561 20.74 -9.89 16.85
N ASN A 562 20.82 -10.27 15.57
CA ASN A 562 20.44 -11.61 15.14
C ASN A 562 21.63 -12.54 15.32
N GLY A 563 21.90 -12.89 16.58
CA GLY A 563 22.70 -14.07 16.91
C GLY A 563 21.96 -15.29 16.39
N GLU A 564 22.38 -15.75 15.22
CA GLU A 564 22.37 -17.14 14.80
C GLU A 564 22.81 -18.00 16.00
N ASN A 565 21.85 -18.70 16.60
CA ASN A 565 22.17 -19.81 17.48
C ASN A 565 22.09 -21.06 16.61
N ASP A 566 23.26 -21.47 16.13
CA ASP A 566 23.53 -22.85 15.74
C ASP A 566 23.14 -23.75 16.91
N ASP A 567 22.08 -24.54 16.72
CA ASP A 567 21.89 -25.78 17.46
C ASP A 567 21.77 -26.91 16.42
N ASP A 568 22.93 -27.28 15.89
CA ASP A 568 23.21 -28.63 15.42
C ASP A 568 22.87 -29.62 16.55
N PHE A 569 21.71 -30.27 16.45
CA PHE A 569 21.40 -31.43 17.30
C PHE A 569 21.67 -32.72 16.51
N ASP A 570 22.95 -33.00 16.30
CA ASP A 570 23.45 -34.31 15.92
C ASP A 570 23.45 -35.20 17.19
N SER A 571 22.37 -35.93 17.42
CA SER A 571 22.33 -36.93 18.50
C SER A 571 22.97 -38.23 18.03
N VAL A 572 24.27 -38.36 18.27
CA VAL A 572 24.99 -39.64 18.24
C VAL A 572 24.60 -40.43 19.49
N SER A 573 23.96 -41.59 19.31
CA SER A 573 24.01 -42.67 20.30
C SER A 573 24.75 -43.85 19.70
N ALA A 574 25.87 -44.16 20.36
CA ALA A 574 26.89 -45.13 20.00
C ALA A 574 26.42 -46.59 20.02
N ASP A 575 27.06 -47.35 19.11
CA ASP A 575 27.59 -48.71 19.22
C ASP A 575 26.73 -49.82 19.85
N ILE A 576 26.68 -50.97 19.16
CA ILE A 576 27.47 -52.18 19.49
C ILE A 576 26.91 -53.39 18.71
N ASN A 577 27.83 -54.06 18.01
CA ASN A 577 27.84 -55.48 17.58
C ASN A 577 26.92 -55.98 16.46
N GLY A 578 27.58 -56.60 15.47
CA GLY A 578 27.13 -57.91 14.99
C GLY A 578 27.33 -58.14 13.51
N THR A 579 28.55 -58.52 13.14
CA THR A 579 28.80 -59.44 12.02
C THR A 579 27.78 -60.59 11.98
N VAL A 580 27.34 -60.99 10.78
CA VAL A 580 27.54 -62.32 10.18
C VAL A 580 26.51 -62.49 9.04
N GLU A 581 27.07 -62.77 7.85
CA GLU A 581 26.50 -63.43 6.66
C GLU A 581 25.30 -62.83 5.91
#